data_AF-W4RWF5-F1
#
_entry.id   AF-W4RWF5-F1
#
_cell.length_a   1.000
_cell.length_b   1.000
_cell.length_c   1.000
_cell.angle_alpha   90.00
_cell.angle_beta   90.00
_cell.angle_gamma   90.00
#
_symmetry.space_group_name_H-M   'P 1'
#
loop_
_entity.id
_entity.type
_entity.pdbx_description
1 polymer ?
#
loop_
_entity_poly.entity_id
_entity_poly.type
_entity_poly.pdbx_seq_one_letter_code
_entity_poly.pdbx_strand_id
1 'polypeptide(L)' 'MIYDDAGINVRHLVLSGKFLMKPPSLQAGEAGSWIATTDTVLTGPPINTGALPPVGVFLTSDLLYNTGRRNSGRYSR' A
#
# COMPACT_ATOMS: atom_id res chain seq x y z
N MET A 1 -2.39 0.75 -11.83
CA MET A 1 -3.49 1.35 -12.61
C MET A 1 -3.01 2.67 -13.19
N ILE A 2 -3.32 2.92 -14.47
CA ILE A 2 -3.05 4.19 -15.16
C ILE A 2 -4.39 4.67 -15.69
N TYR A 3 -4.71 5.95 -15.52
CA TYR A 3 -5.88 6.57 -16.12
C TYR A 3 -5.64 8.05 -16.40
N ASP A 4 -6.34 8.57 -17.41
CA ASP A 4 -6.15 9.92 -17.92
C ASP A 4 -7.33 10.81 -17.51
N ASP A 5 -7.03 11.99 -16.96
CA ASP A 5 -7.96 13.08 -16.75
C ASP A 5 -7.69 14.18 -17.79
N ALA A 6 -8.39 14.06 -18.91
CA ALA A 6 -8.26 14.99 -20.04
C ALA A 6 -8.76 16.41 -19.73
N GLY A 7 -9.62 16.58 -18.72
CA GLY A 7 -10.16 17.90 -18.34
C GLY A 7 -9.08 18.82 -17.77
N ILE A 8 -8.03 18.24 -17.17
CA ILE A 8 -6.91 18.96 -16.55
C ILE A 8 -5.55 18.61 -17.15
N ASN A 9 -5.50 17.86 -18.25
CA ASN A 9 -4.28 17.39 -18.91
C ASN A 9 -3.33 16.60 -17.98
N VAL A 10 -3.88 15.71 -17.15
CA VAL A 10 -3.10 14.89 -16.21
C VAL A 10 -3.31 13.40 -16.49
N ARG A 11 -2.23 12.63 -16.33
CA ARG A 11 -2.25 11.17 -16.23
C ARG A 11 -1.89 10.76 -14.82
N HIS A 12 -2.78 10.01 -14.20
CA HIS A 12 -2.60 9.45 -12.87
C HIS A 12 -1.98 8.06 -12.95
N LEU A 13 -0.94 7.84 -12.15
CA LEU A 13 -0.31 6.53 -11.98
C LEU A 13 -0.47 6.08 -10.53
N VAL A 14 -1.20 4.98 -10.35
CA VAL A 14 -1.40 4.34 -9.05
C VAL A 14 -0.76 2.96 -9.08
N LEU A 15 0.32 2.81 -8.30
CA LEU A 15 1.03 1.56 -8.10
C LEU A 15 0.67 1.01 -6.73
N SER A 16 0.56 -0.31 -6.59
CA SER A 16 0.32 -0.93 -5.29
C SER A 16 0.90 -2.32 -5.26
N GLY A 17 1.10 -2.84 -4.06
CA GLY A 17 1.57 -4.21 -3.88
C GLY A 17 1.57 -4.64 -2.42
N LYS A 18 2.07 -5.84 -2.20
CA LYS A 18 2.26 -6.43 -0.87
C LYS A 18 3.73 -6.38 -0.50
N PHE A 19 4.01 -6.30 0.80
CA PHE A 19 5.36 -6.45 1.34
C PHE A 19 5.33 -7.28 2.61
N LEU A 20 6.48 -7.87 2.95
CA LEU A 20 6.68 -8.54 4.23
C LEU A 20 7.51 -7.64 5.12
N MET A 21 7.04 -7.41 6.35
CA MET A 21 7.78 -6.65 7.34
C MET A 21 9.02 -7.41 7.81
N LYS A 22 10.15 -6.69 7.93
CA LYS A 22 11.45 -7.24 8.33
C LYS A 22 11.85 -6.72 9.73
N PRO A 23 12.72 -7.44 10.47
CA PRO A 23 13.32 -6.92 11.70
C PRO A 23 14.09 -5.61 11.46
N PRO A 24 14.20 -4.71 12.45
CA PRO A 24 13.76 -4.85 13.84
C PRO A 24 12.30 -4.40 14.09
N SER A 25 11.46 -4.29 13.06
CA SER A 25 10.06 -3.89 13.27
C SER A 25 9.34 -4.88 14.19
N LEU A 26 8.47 -4.36 15.07
CA LEU A 26 7.63 -5.18 15.97
C LEU A 26 6.68 -6.12 15.22
N GLN A 27 6.40 -5.80 13.97
CA GLN A 27 5.52 -6.53 13.08
C GLN A 27 6.30 -7.43 12.11
N ALA A 28 7.57 -7.72 12.37
CA ALA A 28 8.36 -8.59 11.50
C ALA A 28 7.67 -9.96 11.29
N GLY A 29 7.54 -10.38 10.02
CA GLY A 29 6.78 -11.56 9.64
C GLY A 29 5.33 -11.28 9.23
N GLU A 30 4.80 -10.09 9.55
CA GLU A 30 3.47 -9.66 9.09
C GLU A 30 3.52 -9.14 7.65
N ALA A 31 2.44 -9.41 6.90
CA ALA A 31 2.25 -8.89 5.56
C ALA A 31 1.57 -7.51 5.60
N GLY A 32 2.11 -6.56 4.86
CA GLY A 32 1.55 -5.22 4.68
C GLY A 32 1.22 -4.92 3.22
N SER A 33 0.59 -3.77 2.99
CA SER A 33 0.33 -3.26 1.64
C SER A 33 1.00 -1.91 1.46
N TRP A 34 1.45 -1.63 0.24
CA TRP A 34 1.96 -0.32 -0.13
C TRP A 34 1.14 0.24 -1.28
N ILE A 35 1.03 1.56 -1.32
CA ILE A 35 0.48 2.32 -2.43
C ILE A 35 1.47 3.42 -2.79
N ALA A 36 1.64 3.65 -4.09
CA ALA A 36 2.43 4.75 -4.60
C ALA A 36 1.68 5.49 -5.70
N THR A 37 1.65 6.81 -5.60
CA THR A 37 0.91 7.66 -6.54
C THR A 37 1.83 8.71 -7.14
N THR A 38 1.65 8.99 -8.43
CA THR A 38 2.20 10.18 -9.06
C THR A 38 1.32 10.64 -10.20
N ASP A 39 1.51 11.91 -10.55
CA ASP A 39 0.82 12.56 -11.64
C ASP A 39 1.85 12.99 -12.68
N THR A 40 1.50 12.81 -13.95
CA THR A 40 2.32 13.24 -15.08
C THR A 40 1.47 14.05 -16.03
N VAL A 41 2.09 14.96 -16.78
CA VAL A 41 1.39 15.72 -17.82
C VAL A 41 0.91 14.74 -18.91
N LEU A 42 -0.34 14.89 -19.34
CA LEU A 42 -0.90 14.14 -20.46
C LEU A 42 -0.31 14.65 -21.78
N THR A 43 0.79 14.04 -22.22
CA THR A 43 1.51 14.43 -23.46
C THR A 43 1.12 13.58 -24.68
N GLY A 44 0.18 12.65 -24.53
CA GLY A 44 -0.22 11.67 -25.55
C GLY A 44 -0.57 10.32 -24.94
N PRO A 45 -0.71 9.25 -25.76
CA PRO A 45 -1.00 7.90 -25.27
C PRO A 45 0.03 7.40 -24.24
N PRO A 46 -0.33 6.47 -23.33
CA PRO A 46 0.62 5.91 -22.37
C PRO A 46 1.81 5.24 -23.06
N ILE A 47 3.02 5.75 -22.83
CA ILE A 47 4.25 5.10 -23.28
C ILE A 47 4.76 4.24 -22.11
N ASN A 48 4.63 2.92 -22.22
CA ASN A 48 5.23 1.98 -21.28
C ASN A 48 6.74 1.91 -21.54
N THR A 49 7.51 2.75 -20.87
CA THR A 49 8.98 2.75 -20.97
C THR A 49 9.64 1.72 -20.06
N GLY A 50 8.86 1.00 -19.23
CA GLY A 50 9.35 0.11 -18.18
C GLY A 50 9.94 0.84 -16.97
N ALA A 51 10.23 2.14 -17.07
CA ALA A 51 10.65 2.97 -15.97
C ALA A 51 9.43 3.50 -15.20
N LEU A 52 9.45 3.37 -13.88
CA LEU A 52 8.46 4.00 -13.02
C LEU A 52 8.82 5.48 -12.84
N PRO A 53 7.88 6.42 -13.04
CA PRO A 53 8.12 7.82 -12.73
C PRO A 53 8.36 8.00 -11.22
N PRO A 54 8.96 9.13 -10.79
CA PRO A 54 9.08 9.45 -9.37
C PRO A 54 7.70 9.45 -8.70
N VAL A 55 7.52 8.59 -7.69
CA VAL A 55 6.25 8.38 -6.97
C VAL A 55 6.48 8.48 -5.47
N GLY A 56 5.51 9.03 -4.73
CA GLY A 56 5.49 8.92 -3.27
C GLY A 56 4.94 7.57 -2.84
N VAL A 57 5.60 6.86 -1.91
CA VAL A 57 5.19 5.54 -1.42
C VAL A 57 4.72 5.66 0.04
N PHE A 58 3.55 5.10 0.34
CA PHE A 58 3.02 4.99 1.70
C PHE A 58 2.80 3.51 2.06
N LEU A 59 3.18 3.15 3.29
CA LEU A 59 2.95 1.82 3.86
C LEU A 59 1.72 1.85 4.74
N THR A 60 0.83 0.88 4.56
CA THR A 60 -0.31 0.66 5.46
C THR A 60 -0.15 -0.68 6.15
N SER A 61 -0.37 -0.70 7.46
CA SER A 61 -0.52 -1.93 8.23
C SER A 61 -1.81 -1.86 9.04
N ASP A 62 -2.52 -2.99 9.08
CA ASP A 62 -3.67 -3.13 9.97
C ASP A 62 -3.11 -3.33 11.38
N LEU A 63 -3.14 -2.27 12.19
CA LEU A 63 -2.86 -2.39 13.62
C LEU A 63 -4.03 -3.13 14.26
N LEU A 64 -3.92 -4.45 14.37
CA LEU A 64 -4.83 -5.25 15.17
C LEU A 64 -4.59 -4.88 16.65
N TYR A 65 -5.27 -3.84 17.13
CA TYR A 65 -5.38 -3.60 18.57
C TYR A 65 -6.00 -4.85 19.17
N ASN A 66 -5.22 -5.55 19.99
CA ASN A 66 -5.65 -6.70 20.79
C ASN A 66 -6.77 -6.24 21.74
N THR A 67 -8.01 -6.27 21.26
CA THR A 67 -9.21 -6.11 22.09
C THR A 67 -9.15 -7.18 23.17
N GLY A 68 -8.89 -6.74 24.40
CA GLY A 68 -8.38 -7.57 25.48
C GLY A 68 -9.24 -8.76 25.88
N ARG A 69 -8.53 -9.79 26.36
CA ARG A 69 -8.93 -10.72 27.42
C ARG A 69 -10.35 -11.31 27.31
N ARG A 70 -10.51 -12.38 26.53
CA ARG A 70 -11.46 -13.44 26.93
C ARG A 70 -10.76 -14.35 27.93
N ASN A 71 -10.96 -14.02 29.20
CA ASN A 71 -10.61 -14.85 30.35
C ASN A 71 -11.46 -16.13 30.28
N SER A 72 -10.97 -17.20 29.66
CA SER A 72 -11.58 -18.52 29.79
C SER A 72 -11.02 -19.18 31.04
N GLY A 73 -11.52 -18.76 32.20
CA GLY A 73 -11.41 -19.55 33.42
C GLY A 73 -12.19 -20.85 33.23
N ARG A 74 -11.49 -21.94 32.94
CA ARG A 74 -12.05 -23.29 32.98
C ARG A 74 -11.38 -24.03 34.12
N TYR A 75 -12.04 -23.96 35.29
CA TYR A 75 -11.84 -24.92 36.36
C TYR A 75 -12.57 -26.20 35.94
N SER A 76 -11.88 -27.32 35.83
CA SER A 76 -12.52 -28.65 35.85
C SER A 76 -11.73 -29.55 36.76
N ARG A 77 -12.47 -30.18 37.67
CA ARG A 77 -12.03 -31.30 38.51
C ARG A 77 -11.61 -32.50 37.68
#